data_AF-A0A495ZMC3-F1
#
_entry.id   AF-A0A495ZMC3-F1
#
_cell.length_a   1.000
_cell.length_b   1.000
_cell.length_c   1.000
_cell.angle_alpha   90.00
_cell.angle_beta   90.00
_cell.angle_gamma   90.00
#
_symmetry.space_group_name_H-M   'P 1'
#
loop_
_entity.id
_entity.type
_entity.pdbx_description
1 polymer ?
#
loop_
_entity_poly.entity_id
_entity_poly.type
_entity_poly.pdbx_seq_one_letter_code
_entity_poly.pdbx_strand_id
1 'polypeptide(L)'
;MQSMIDNLNKIPLRIKTLDLAGRVPGPNSQIELLRVELYYNGEYGPLSGARVRYARDGVEQVEGFPIDLHKGAFVATVPIQEAGLEEELQKIGPEISRIVYEDLAKSRRALGM
;
A
#
# COMPACT_ATOMS: atom_id res chain seq x y z
N MET A 1 10.34 30.50 9.37
CA MET A 1 9.72 29.17 9.59
C MET A 1 8.56 28.86 8.64
N GLN A 2 7.92 29.85 7.99
CA GLN A 2 6.90 29.60 6.96
C GLN A 2 7.47 28.99 5.65
N SER A 3 8.68 29.39 5.27
CA SER A 3 9.31 29.02 3.98
C SER A 3 9.70 27.54 3.82
N MET A 4 9.83 26.78 4.91
CA MET A 4 10.13 25.34 4.84
C MET A 4 8.86 24.51 4.59
N ILE A 5 7.70 24.99 5.07
CA ILE A 5 6.41 24.31 4.91
C ILE A 5 5.89 24.48 3.47
N ASP A 6 6.10 25.65 2.87
CA ASP A 6 5.68 25.92 1.49
C ASP A 6 6.47 25.13 0.43
N ASN A 7 7.70 24.67 0.76
CA ASN A 7 8.51 23.85 -0.13
C ASN A 7 8.16 22.36 -0.05
N LEU A 8 7.65 21.86 1.08
CA LEU A 8 7.14 20.48 1.19
C LEU A 8 5.92 20.24 0.30
N ASN A 9 5.10 21.28 0.08
CA ASN A 9 3.93 21.22 -0.82
C ASN A 9 4.28 21.21 -2.33
N LYS A 10 5.56 21.33 -2.70
CA LYS A 10 5.99 21.39 -4.11
C LYS A 10 6.61 20.11 -4.65
N ILE A 11 6.79 19.09 -3.81
CA ILE A 11 7.31 17.80 -4.29
C ILE A 11 6.11 16.99 -4.81
N PRO A 12 5.98 16.77 -6.13
CA PRO A 12 4.86 16.02 -6.66
C PRO A 12 4.96 14.56 -6.19
N LEU A 13 4.12 14.17 -5.25
CA LEU A 13 3.92 12.78 -4.88
C LEU A 13 3.40 12.04 -6.11
N ARG A 14 4.20 11.12 -6.66
CA ARG A 14 3.75 10.24 -7.74
C ARG A 14 3.15 8.98 -7.11
N ILE A 15 2.03 8.52 -7.65
CA ILE A 15 1.42 7.26 -7.22
C ILE A 15 1.75 6.20 -8.29
N LYS A 16 2.41 5.12 -7.88
CA LYS A 16 2.50 3.89 -8.70
C LYS A 16 1.50 2.88 -8.13
N THR A 17 0.72 2.27 -9.00
CA THR A 17 -0.16 1.17 -8.64
C THR A 17 0.51 -0.16 -8.94
N LEU A 18 0.43 -1.10 -8.00
CA LEU A 18 0.80 -2.49 -8.21
C LEU A 18 -0.44 -3.36 -8.05
N ASP A 19 -0.78 -4.11 -9.09
CA ASP A 19 -1.94 -5.00 -9.07
C ASP A 19 -1.72 -6.19 -8.11
N LEU A 20 -2.75 -6.47 -7.30
CA LEU A 20 -2.82 -7.57 -6.36
C LEU A 20 -3.85 -8.63 -6.75
N ALA A 21 -4.71 -8.36 -7.75
CA ALA A 21 -5.78 -9.26 -8.15
C ALA A 21 -5.23 -10.67 -8.44
N GLY A 22 -5.73 -11.67 -7.71
CA GLY A 22 -5.32 -13.07 -7.84
C GLY A 22 -3.91 -13.40 -7.32
N ARG A 23 -3.16 -12.44 -6.76
CA ARG A 23 -1.81 -12.65 -6.22
C ARG A 23 -1.79 -12.83 -4.70
N VAL A 24 -2.71 -12.17 -4.01
CA VAL A 24 -2.89 -12.28 -2.56
C VAL A 24 -4.37 -12.51 -2.28
N PRO A 25 -4.73 -13.59 -1.56
CA PRO A 25 -6.12 -13.79 -1.17
C PRO A 25 -6.56 -12.67 -0.24
N GLY A 26 -7.85 -12.33 -0.33
CA GLY A 26 -8.47 -11.45 0.64
C GLY A 26 -8.41 -12.01 2.07
N PRO A 27 -8.49 -11.16 3.10
CA PRO A 27 -8.56 -11.61 4.49
C PRO A 27 -9.83 -12.43 4.79
N ASN A 28 -10.88 -12.31 3.97
CA ASN A 28 -12.08 -13.15 4.03
C ASN A 28 -12.77 -13.19 2.65
N SER A 29 -13.91 -13.88 2.55
CA SER A 29 -14.67 -14.03 1.29
C SER A 29 -15.36 -12.76 0.81
N GLN A 30 -15.51 -11.74 1.67
CA GLN A 30 -16.18 -10.48 1.34
C GLN A 30 -15.19 -9.42 0.86
N ILE A 31 -13.92 -9.53 1.22
CA ILE A 31 -12.89 -8.54 0.92
C ILE A 31 -11.98 -9.05 -0.19
N GLU A 32 -11.92 -8.31 -1.29
CA GLU A 32 -10.98 -8.56 -2.39
C GLU A 32 -9.88 -7.50 -2.38
N LEU A 33 -8.61 -7.92 -2.38
CA LEU A 33 -7.49 -7.00 -2.50
C LEU A 33 -7.24 -6.69 -3.98
N LEU A 34 -7.33 -5.40 -4.33
CA LEU A 34 -7.27 -4.95 -5.72
C LEU A 34 -5.84 -4.55 -6.11
N ARG A 35 -5.29 -3.56 -5.42
CA ARG A 35 -3.99 -2.96 -5.80
C ARG A 35 -3.32 -2.26 -4.62
N VAL A 36 -2.00 -2.16 -4.65
CA VAL A 36 -1.21 -1.30 -3.76
C VAL A 36 -0.95 0.03 -4.45
N GLU A 37 -1.30 1.12 -3.78
CA GLU A 37 -0.93 2.49 -4.14
C GLU A 37 0.33 2.87 -3.37
N LEU A 38 1.44 2.97 -4.10
CA LEU A 38 2.76 3.35 -3.60
C LEU A 38 2.97 4.84 -3.81
N TYR A 39 3.29 5.56 -2.75
CA TYR A 39 3.63 6.98 -2.82
C TYR A 39 5.13 7.15 -3.06
N TYR A 40 5.51 7.91 -4.08
CA TYR A 40 6.89 8.20 -4.41
C TYR A 40 7.22 9.64 -4.08
N ASN A 41 8.33 9.83 -3.39
CA ASN A 41 9.06 11.08 -3.49
C ASN A 41 10.03 10.96 -4.68
N GLY A 42 9.93 11.89 -5.64
CA GLY A 42 10.69 11.84 -6.89
C GLY A 42 12.22 11.74 -6.72
N GLU A 43 12.75 12.21 -5.59
CA GLU A 43 14.20 12.16 -5.29
C GLU A 43 14.62 10.94 -4.45
N TYR A 44 13.71 10.37 -3.66
CA TYR A 44 14.05 9.37 -2.63
C TYR A 44 13.43 7.98 -2.89
N GLY A 45 12.59 7.84 -3.91
CA GLY A 45 11.93 6.59 -4.26
C GLY A 45 10.61 6.37 -3.48
N PRO A 46 10.11 5.12 -3.43
CA PRO A 46 8.85 4.82 -2.77
C PRO A 46 8.99 5.03 -1.26
N LEU A 47 8.02 5.72 -0.67
CA LEU A 47 7.87 5.81 0.78
C LEU A 47 7.52 4.42 1.33
N SER A 48 7.92 4.16 2.58
CA SER A 48 7.59 2.91 3.29
C SER A 48 6.09 2.78 3.57
N GLY A 49 5.34 3.88 3.55
CA GLY A 49 3.89 3.89 3.66
C GLY A 49 3.21 3.70 2.30
N ALA A 50 2.23 2.81 2.25
CA ALA A 50 1.38 2.59 1.09
C ALA A 50 -0.09 2.42 1.48
N ARG A 51 -0.97 2.36 0.50
CA ARG A 51 -2.39 1.98 0.70
C ARG A 51 -2.75 0.76 -0.12
N VAL A 52 -3.44 -0.19 0.49
CA VAL A 52 -4.02 -1.33 -0.21
C VAL A 52 -5.48 -1.02 -0.50
N ARG A 53 -5.80 -0.89 -1.79
CA ARG A 53 -7.17 -0.73 -2.30
C ARG A 53 -7.87 -2.08 -2.26
N TYR A 54 -9.12 -2.08 -1.84
CA TYR A 54 -9.90 -3.29 -1.72
C TYR A 54 -11.35 -3.06 -2.14
N ALA A 55 -12.02 -4.14 -2.54
CA ALA A 55 -13.46 -4.19 -2.66
C ALA A 55 -14.04 -4.93 -1.45
N ARG A 56 -15.19 -4.48 -0.97
CA ARG A 56 -16.03 -5.24 -0.03
C ARG A 56 -17.35 -5.57 -0.72
N ASP A 57 -17.70 -6.86 -0.75
CA ASP A 57 -18.87 -7.38 -1.44
C ASP A 57 -18.95 -6.88 -2.90
N GLY A 58 -17.80 -6.83 -3.59
CA GLY A 58 -17.67 -6.35 -4.97
C GLY A 58 -17.66 -4.82 -5.14
N VAL A 59 -17.77 -4.04 -4.07
CA VAL A 59 -17.74 -2.57 -4.11
C VAL A 59 -16.38 -2.04 -3.67
N GLU A 60 -15.66 -1.36 -4.58
CA GLU A 60 -14.39 -0.71 -4.24
C GLU A 60 -14.60 0.34 -3.15
N GLN A 61 -13.81 0.24 -2.08
CA GLN A 61 -13.91 1.15 -0.93
C GLN A 61 -13.10 2.42 -1.17
N VAL A 62 -13.65 3.58 -0.80
CA VAL A 62 -12.99 4.89 -1.00
C VAL A 62 -11.74 5.02 -0.15
N GLU A 63 -11.73 4.47 1.05
CA GLU A 63 -10.55 4.39 1.89
C GLU A 63 -9.85 3.05 1.69
N GLY A 64 -8.55 3.06 1.43
CA GLY A 64 -7.73 1.85 1.37
C GLY A 64 -7.08 1.56 2.71
N PHE A 65 -6.69 0.31 2.96
CA PHE A 65 -5.99 -0.06 4.17
C PHE A 65 -4.56 0.50 4.15
N PRO A 66 -4.16 1.36 5.10
CA PRO A 66 -2.79 1.84 5.17
C PRO A 66 -1.85 0.70 5.63
N ILE A 67 -0.70 0.58 4.99
CA ILE A 67 0.31 -0.44 5.29
C ILE A 67 1.70 0.17 5.40
N ASP A 68 2.45 -0.25 6.41
CA ASP A 68 3.89 -0.05 6.52
C ASP A 68 4.58 -1.23 5.81
N LEU A 69 5.09 -0.99 4.60
CA LEU A 69 5.72 -2.00 3.77
C LEU A 69 7.05 -2.51 4.33
N HIS A 70 7.73 -1.74 5.18
CA HIS A 70 8.97 -2.21 5.80
C HIS A 70 8.68 -3.27 6.87
N LYS A 71 7.56 -3.11 7.57
CA LYS A 71 7.11 -4.07 8.59
C LYS A 71 6.19 -5.15 8.03
N GLY A 72 5.62 -4.94 6.85
CA GLY A 72 4.51 -5.73 6.34
C GLY A 72 3.32 -5.73 7.29
N ALA A 73 3.06 -4.59 7.91
CA ALA A 73 2.02 -4.46 8.93
C ALA A 73 1.02 -3.38 8.52
N PHE A 74 -0.26 -3.71 8.62
CA PHE A 74 -1.32 -2.74 8.42
C PHE A 74 -1.37 -1.77 9.60
N VAL A 75 -1.53 -0.48 9.32
CA VAL A 75 -1.60 0.55 10.35
C VAL A 75 -3.03 0.60 10.87
N ALA A 76 -3.23 0.21 12.13
CA ALA A 76 -4.51 0.20 12.84
C ALA A 76 -5.06 1.64 13.00
N THR A 77 -5.66 2.14 11.93
CA THR A 77 -6.31 3.46 11.86
C THR A 77 -7.69 3.39 11.23
N VAL A 78 -8.05 2.23 10.69
CA VAL A 78 -9.39 2.01 10.17
C VAL A 78 -10.29 1.72 11.38
N PRO A 79 -11.43 2.41 11.54
CA PRO A 79 -12.46 1.99 12.49
C PRO A 79 -13.06 0.69 11.97
N ILE A 80 -12.34 -0.41 12.18
CA ILE A 80 -12.76 -1.74 11.77
C ILE A 80 -13.85 -2.15 12.74
N GLN A 81 -15.10 -1.99 12.32
CA GLN A 81 -16.29 -2.46 13.03
C GLN A 81 -16.43 -4.01 12.99
N GLU A 82 -15.42 -4.70 12.44
CA GLU A 82 -15.35 -6.16 12.31
C GLU A 82 -14.24 -6.74 13.19
N ALA A 83 -14.63 -7.40 14.28
CA ALA A 83 -13.70 -8.18 15.10
C ALA A 83 -12.96 -9.22 14.24
N GLY A 84 -11.63 -9.27 14.36
CA GLY A 84 -10.77 -10.26 13.68
C GLY A 84 -10.25 -9.85 12.29
N LEU A 85 -10.82 -8.83 11.64
CA LEU A 85 -10.30 -8.41 10.32
C LEU A 85 -8.87 -7.86 10.42
N GLU A 86 -8.53 -7.15 11.50
CA GLU A 86 -7.15 -6.69 11.71
C GLU A 86 -6.18 -7.87 11.77
N GLU A 87 -6.50 -8.93 12.50
CA GLU A 87 -5.64 -10.12 12.61
C GLU A 87 -5.41 -10.78 11.25
N GLU A 88 -6.46 -10.93 10.44
CA GLU A 88 -6.34 -11.47 9.08
C GLU A 88 -5.51 -10.56 8.17
N LEU A 89 -5.68 -9.23 8.28
CA LEU A 89 -4.85 -8.27 7.56
C LEU A 89 -3.37 -8.39 7.98
N GLN A 90 -3.07 -8.54 9.27
CA GLN A 90 -1.68 -8.71 9.72
C GLN A 90 -1.05 -10.01 9.21
N LYS A 91 -1.82 -11.07 8.98
CA LYS A 91 -1.30 -12.32 8.39
C LYS A 91 -0.85 -12.14 6.93
N ILE A 92 -1.54 -11.28 6.16
CA ILE A 92 -1.26 -11.10 4.73
C ILE A 92 -0.30 -9.94 4.42
N GLY A 93 -0.11 -9.00 5.35
CA GLY A 93 0.75 -7.83 5.18
C GLY A 93 2.21 -8.13 4.76
N PRO A 94 2.88 -9.17 5.32
CA PRO A 94 4.22 -9.55 4.90
C PRO A 94 4.31 -9.98 3.43
N GLU A 95 3.28 -10.68 2.94
CA GLU A 95 3.22 -11.16 1.56
C GLU A 95 3.02 -10.01 0.56
N ILE A 96 2.15 -9.05 0.89
CA ILE A 96 1.97 -7.82 0.10
C ILE A 96 3.29 -7.06 0.00
N SER A 97 4.01 -6.94 1.11
CA SER A 97 5.29 -6.24 1.16
C SER A 97 6.36 -6.92 0.32
N ARG A 98 6.44 -8.26 0.39
CA ARG A 98 7.32 -9.06 -0.48
C ARG A 98 7.04 -8.79 -1.96
N ILE A 99 5.77 -8.86 -2.37
CA ILE A 99 5.34 -8.60 -3.75
C ILE A 99 5.76 -7.20 -4.23
N VAL A 100 5.59 -6.19 -3.38
CA VAL A 100 6.00 -4.82 -3.68
C VAL A 100 7.52 -4.73 -3.85
N TYR A 101 8.31 -5.25 -2.93
CA TYR A 101 9.77 -5.18 -3.05
C TYR A 101 10.32 -5.95 -4.24
N GLU A 102 9.71 -7.08 -4.60
CA GLU A 102 10.06 -7.81 -5.82
C GLU A 102 9.79 -6.99 -7.09
N ASP A 103 8.65 -6.30 -7.16
CA ASP A 103 8.33 -5.41 -8.27
C ASP A 103 9.31 -4.23 -8.36
N LEU A 104 9.64 -3.63 -7.23
CA LEU A 104 10.62 -2.55 -7.14
C LEU A 104 12.02 -3.00 -7.58
N ALA A 105 12.45 -4.19 -7.14
CA ALA A 105 13.73 -4.75 -7.55
C ALA A 105 13.79 -5.05 -9.05
N LYS A 106 12.71 -5.59 -9.64
CA LYS A 106 12.60 -5.79 -11.08
C LYS A 106 12.66 -4.47 -11.85
N SER A 107 11.95 -3.46 -11.36
CA SER A 107 11.94 -2.12 -11.96
C SER A 107 13.33 -1.49 -11.96
N ARG A 108 14.12 -1.64 -10.88
CA ARG A 108 15.51 -1.15 -10.80
C ARG A 108 16.43 -1.85 -11.81
N ARG A 109 16.37 -3.18 -11.89
CA ARG A 109 17.16 -3.97 -12.85
C ARG A 109 16.85 -3.60 -14.30
N ALA A 110 15.58 -3.37 -14.62
CA ALA A 110 15.16 -2.95 -15.97
C ALA A 110 15.69 -1.56 -16.36
N LEU A 111 15.97 -0.70 -15.36
CA LEU A 111 16.54 0.63 -15.56
C LEU A 111 18.08 0.64 -15.60
N GLY A 112 18.75 -0.51 -15.47
CA GLY A 112 20.21 -0.61 -15.50
C GLY A 112 20.91 -0.03 -14.27
N MET A 113 20.20 0.11 -13.15
CA MET A 113 20.74 0.50 -11.84
C MET A 113 21.08 -0.70 -10.96
#